data_AF-A0A225E1K6-F1
#
_entry.id   AF-A0A225E1K6-F1
#
_cell.length_a   1.000
_cell.length_b   1.000
_cell.length_c   1.000
_cell.angle_alpha   90.00
_cell.angle_beta   90.00
_cell.angle_gamma   90.00
#
_symmetry.space_group_name_H-M   'P 1'
#
loop_
_entity.id
_entity.type
_entity.pdbx_description
1 polymer ?
#
loop_
_entity_poly.entity_id
_entity_poly.type
_entity_poly.pdbx_seq_one_letter_code
_entity_poly.pdbx_strand_id
1 'polypeptide(L)'
;MIVRQTARRLPARTRSAFTLLEVLVVVAILVILASVSTFATVSYLERAKRSEANLKMQKVETAAKAFYTQYSYWPSSPQDLVQMGPDGTAPFLEGGASAISDPWGAPFTLAEEQDSTGSIRVRIYSSGSGNQMAWPLR
;
A
#
# COMPACT_ATOMS: atom_id res chain seq x y z
N MET A 1 40.50 76.02 38.52
CA MET A 1 39.49 75.25 39.28
C MET A 1 38.86 74.24 38.32
N ILE A 2 39.25 72.97 38.38
CA ILE A 2 38.81 71.91 37.44
C ILE A 2 37.81 71.03 38.18
N VAL A 3 36.55 71.03 37.73
CA VAL A 3 35.50 70.15 38.26
C VAL A 3 35.54 68.84 37.48
N ARG A 4 35.93 67.74 38.14
CA ARG A 4 35.87 66.39 37.57
C ARG A 4 34.44 65.86 37.70
N GLN A 5 33.73 65.76 36.57
CA GLN A 5 32.45 65.03 36.51
C GLN A 5 32.73 63.54 36.31
N THR A 6 32.34 62.72 37.29
CA THR A 6 32.34 61.26 37.17
C THR A 6 30.99 60.81 36.61
N ALA A 7 30.98 60.40 35.34
CA ALA A 7 29.80 59.81 34.71
C ALA A 7 29.48 58.44 35.34
N ARG A 8 28.33 58.32 35.99
CA ARG A 8 27.85 57.08 36.60
C ARG A 8 27.28 56.16 35.52
N ARG A 9 28.01 55.11 35.12
CA ARG A 9 27.50 54.08 34.21
C ARG A 9 26.46 53.23 34.95
N LEU A 10 25.24 53.18 34.43
CA LEU A 10 24.20 52.26 34.92
C LEU A 10 24.54 50.83 34.48
N PRO A 11 24.34 49.82 35.33
CA PRO A 11 24.64 48.44 34.97
C PRO A 11 23.67 47.94 33.89
N ALA A 12 24.22 47.50 32.75
CA ALA A 12 23.45 46.77 31.75
C ALA A 12 23.04 45.42 32.35
N ARG A 13 21.73 45.19 32.47
CA ARG A 13 21.19 43.94 33.01
C ARG A 13 21.54 42.80 32.06
N THR A 14 22.51 41.98 32.46
CA THR A 14 22.84 40.75 31.73
C THR A 14 21.66 39.80 31.83
N ARG A 15 20.99 39.55 30.71
CA ARG A 15 20.01 38.46 30.59
C ARG A 15 20.80 37.15 30.53
N SER A 16 20.92 36.51 31.69
CA SER A 16 21.34 35.11 31.86
C SER A 16 20.22 34.44 32.66
N ALA A 17 19.83 33.19 32.48
CA ALA A 17 20.41 32.06 31.80
C ALA A 17 19.27 31.12 31.36
N PHE A 18 19.57 30.19 30.46
CA PHE A 18 18.77 28.98 30.25
C PHE A 18 18.47 28.31 31.60
N THR A 19 17.21 28.11 31.92
CA THR A 19 16.84 27.36 33.12
C THR A 19 16.81 25.87 32.79
N LEU A 20 17.31 25.02 33.69
CA LEU A 20 17.18 23.57 33.53
C LEU A 20 15.71 23.14 33.42
N LEU A 21 14.82 23.89 34.07
CA LEU A 21 13.37 23.68 34.02
C LEU A 21 12.82 23.87 32.60
N GLU A 22 13.30 24.88 31.87
CA GLU A 22 12.88 25.18 30.50
C GLU A 22 13.26 24.06 29.52
N VAL A 23 14.43 23.45 29.69
CA VAL A 23 14.81 22.27 28.89
C VAL A 23 14.04 21.02 29.35
N LEU A 24 13.83 20.84 30.65
CA LEU A 24 13.13 19.69 31.22
C LEU A 24 11.68 19.62 30.77
N VAL A 25 10.96 20.73 30.78
CA VAL A 25 9.55 20.76 30.33
C VAL A 25 9.45 20.52 28.83
N VAL A 26 10.40 21.04 28.04
CA VAL A 26 10.43 20.82 26.58
C VAL A 26 10.67 19.34 26.27
N VAL A 27 11.67 18.71 26.89
CA VAL A 27 11.93 17.27 26.66
C VAL A 27 10.77 16.41 27.16
N ALA A 28 10.14 16.76 28.28
CA ALA A 28 8.95 16.08 28.77
C ALA A 28 7.80 16.12 27.75
N ILE A 29 7.52 17.30 27.17
CA ILE A 29 6.50 17.45 26.12
C ILE A 29 6.90 16.68 24.85
N LEU A 30 8.19 16.70 24.46
CA LEU A 30 8.67 15.96 23.29
C LEU A 30 8.48 14.44 23.45
N VAL A 31 8.71 13.88 24.64
CA VAL A 31 8.47 12.45 24.91
C VAL A 31 6.97 12.12 24.80
N ILE A 32 6.09 12.97 25.32
CA ILE A 32 4.63 12.79 25.20
C ILE A 32 4.20 12.83 23.74
N LEU A 33 4.66 13.82 22.96
CA LEU A 33 4.33 13.94 21.54
C LEU A 33 4.89 12.79 20.69
N ALA A 34 6.14 12.39 20.94
CA ALA A 34 6.77 11.26 20.25
C ALA A 34 6.01 9.95 20.49
N SER A 35 5.46 9.77 21.69
CA SER A 35 4.69 8.58 22.08
C SER A 35 3.36 8.42 21.31
N VAL A 36 2.76 9.53 20.84
CA VAL A 36 1.43 9.54 20.20
C VAL A 36 1.50 9.53 18.66
N SER A 37 2.66 9.79 18.06
CA SER A 37 2.81 10.05 16.62
C SER A 37 2.68 8.83 15.69
N THR A 38 2.72 7.59 16.21
CA THR A 38 3.06 6.41 15.38
C THR A 38 1.91 5.66 14.69
N PHE A 39 0.63 5.82 15.05
CA PHE A 39 -0.36 4.76 14.76
C PHE A 39 -1.25 4.90 13.51
N ALA A 40 -1.13 5.92 12.67
CA ALA A 40 -2.16 6.22 11.66
C ALA A 40 -1.95 5.65 10.23
N THR A 41 -0.80 5.06 9.88
CA THR A 41 -0.47 4.78 8.47
C THR A 41 -0.85 3.39 7.95
N VAL A 42 -0.98 2.39 8.84
CA VAL A 42 -1.15 0.99 8.44
C VAL A 42 -2.50 0.73 7.76
N SER A 43 -3.58 1.35 8.24
CA SER A 43 -4.93 1.13 7.70
C SER A 43 -5.10 1.69 6.28
N TYR A 44 -4.41 2.78 5.95
CA TYR A 44 -4.43 3.36 4.61
C TYR A 44 -3.69 2.46 3.60
N LEU A 45 -2.53 1.93 3.99
CA LEU A 45 -1.77 1.02 3.14
C LEU A 45 -2.55 -0.26 2.82
N GLU A 46 -3.25 -0.85 3.81
CA GLU A 46 -4.06 -2.04 3.57
C GLU A 46 -5.26 -1.76 2.65
N ARG A 47 -5.89 -0.58 2.73
CA ARG A 47 -6.95 -0.18 1.79
C ARG A 47 -6.40 -0.01 0.37
N ALA A 48 -5.23 0.61 0.23
CA ALA A 48 -4.57 0.79 -1.06
C ALA A 48 -4.22 -0.56 -1.70
N LYS A 49 -3.62 -1.48 -0.94
CA LYS A 49 -3.35 -2.86 -1.40
C LYS A 49 -4.61 -3.60 -1.83
N ARG A 50 -5.70 -3.53 -1.06
CA ARG A 50 -6.98 -4.15 -1.46
C ARG A 50 -7.52 -3.58 -2.77
N SER A 51 -7.42 -2.27 -2.96
CA SER A 51 -7.82 -1.62 -4.22
C SER A 51 -6.94 -2.07 -5.39
N GLU A 52 -5.62 -2.16 -5.19
CA GLU A 52 -4.69 -2.66 -6.20
C GLU A 52 -4.98 -4.12 -6.56
N ALA A 53 -5.24 -4.97 -5.56
CA ALA A 53 -5.60 -6.36 -5.75
C ALA A 53 -6.86 -6.49 -6.63
N ASN A 54 -7.91 -5.73 -6.33
CA ASN A 54 -9.15 -5.72 -7.13
C ASN A 54 -8.88 -5.33 -8.59
N LEU A 55 -8.07 -4.28 -8.82
CA LEU A 55 -7.70 -3.85 -10.17
C LEU A 55 -6.92 -4.93 -10.92
N LYS A 56 -5.98 -5.61 -10.25
CA LYS A 56 -5.23 -6.73 -10.84
C LYS A 56 -6.16 -7.89 -11.17
N MET A 57 -7.06 -8.28 -10.27
CA MET A 57 -8.02 -9.37 -10.51
C MET A 57 -8.94 -9.06 -11.71
N GLN A 58 -9.36 -7.81 -11.88
CA GLN A 58 -10.15 -7.38 -13.05
C GLN A 58 -9.35 -7.49 -14.37
N LYS A 59 -8.05 -7.16 -14.34
CA LYS A 59 -7.17 -7.36 -15.51
C LYS A 59 -7.02 -8.85 -15.84
N VAL A 60 -6.82 -9.69 -14.82
CA VAL A 60 -6.74 -11.15 -14.97
C VAL A 60 -8.04 -11.70 -15.53
N GLU A 61 -9.21 -11.24 -15.06
CA GLU A 61 -10.51 -11.64 -15.60
C GLU A 61 -10.64 -11.28 -17.10
N THR A 62 -10.23 -10.06 -17.45
CA THR A 62 -10.28 -9.59 -18.85
C THR A 62 -9.36 -10.44 -19.74
N ALA A 63 -8.16 -10.76 -19.26
CA ALA A 63 -7.23 -11.65 -19.95
C ALA A 63 -7.79 -13.07 -20.08
N ALA A 64 -8.42 -13.61 -19.02
CA ALA A 64 -9.05 -14.93 -19.04
C ALA A 64 -10.22 -15.00 -20.03
N LYS A 65 -11.02 -13.93 -20.15
CA LYS A 65 -12.09 -13.82 -21.16
C LYS A 65 -11.53 -13.77 -22.59
N ALA A 66 -10.43 -13.04 -22.79
CA ALA A 66 -9.74 -13.00 -24.08
C ALA A 66 -9.20 -14.39 -24.45
N PHE A 67 -8.58 -15.08 -23.49
CA PHE A 67 -8.11 -16.46 -23.66
C PHE A 67 -9.27 -17.40 -24.04
N TYR A 68 -10.40 -17.33 -23.33
CA TYR A 68 -11.59 -18.13 -23.67
C TYR A 68 -12.13 -17.83 -25.07
N THR A 69 -12.09 -16.56 -25.50
CA THR A 69 -12.54 -16.18 -26.85
C THR A 69 -11.69 -16.83 -27.94
N GLN A 70 -10.40 -17.01 -27.68
CA GLN A 70 -9.48 -17.60 -28.67
C GLN A 70 -9.46 -19.12 -28.62
N TYR A 71 -9.48 -19.70 -27.42
CA TYR A 71 -9.26 -21.12 -27.20
C TYR A 71 -10.54 -21.91 -26.87
N SER A 72 -11.66 -21.23 -26.62
CA SER A 72 -12.95 -21.81 -26.22
C SER A 72 -12.94 -22.63 -24.92
N TYR A 73 -11.86 -22.53 -24.12
CA TYR A 73 -11.77 -23.08 -22.77
C TYR A 73 -11.14 -22.06 -21.82
N TRP A 74 -11.41 -22.19 -20.53
CA TRP A 74 -10.88 -21.27 -19.52
C TRP A 74 -9.44 -21.65 -19.14
N PRO A 75 -8.59 -20.67 -18.77
CA PRO A 75 -7.24 -20.96 -18.32
C PRO A 75 -7.26 -21.70 -16.98
N SER A 76 -6.58 -22.85 -16.93
CA SER A 76 -6.42 -23.66 -15.73
C SER A 76 -5.53 -22.98 -14.69
N SER A 77 -4.58 -22.17 -15.15
CA SER A 77 -3.61 -21.48 -14.32
C SER A 77 -3.45 -20.01 -14.74
N PRO A 78 -3.21 -19.08 -13.80
CA PRO A 78 -2.86 -17.70 -14.15
C PRO A 78 -1.60 -17.62 -15.01
N GLN A 79 -0.71 -18.61 -14.91
CA GLN A 79 0.51 -18.70 -15.68
C GLN A 79 0.24 -18.80 -17.19
N ASP A 80 -0.89 -19.38 -17.60
CA ASP A 80 -1.29 -19.48 -19.01
C ASP A 80 -1.62 -18.12 -19.63
N LEU A 81 -1.91 -17.11 -18.79
CA LEU A 81 -2.22 -15.75 -19.24
C LEU A 81 -0.98 -14.90 -19.50
N VAL A 82 0.15 -15.23 -18.86
CA VAL A 82 1.40 -14.46 -18.95
C VAL A 82 2.45 -15.14 -19.81
N GLN A 83 2.22 -16.39 -20.19
CA GLN A 83 3.07 -17.13 -21.10
C GLN A 83 2.63 -16.94 -22.55
N MET A 84 3.55 -17.23 -23.47
CA MET A 84 3.25 -17.27 -24.89
C MET A 84 2.31 -18.46 -25.16
N GLY A 85 1.25 -18.21 -25.92
CA GLY A 85 0.30 -19.27 -26.25
C GLY A 85 0.95 -20.41 -27.04
N PRO A 86 0.37 -21.62 -27.03
CA PRO A 86 0.91 -22.78 -27.75
C PRO A 86 1.16 -22.51 -29.25
N ASP A 87 0.42 -21.58 -29.83
CA ASP A 87 0.48 -21.20 -31.25
C ASP A 87 1.40 -19.99 -31.53
N GLY A 88 2.18 -19.54 -30.54
CA GLY A 88 2.98 -18.32 -30.64
C GLY A 88 2.19 -17.03 -30.41
N THR A 89 0.96 -17.11 -29.89
CA THR A 89 0.16 -15.95 -29.52
C THR A 89 0.83 -15.18 -28.38
N ALA A 90 0.83 -13.85 -28.45
CA ALA A 90 1.35 -13.00 -27.39
C ALA A 90 0.59 -13.23 -26.06
N PRO A 91 1.23 -13.02 -24.90
CA PRO A 91 0.58 -13.15 -23.60
C PRO A 91 -0.69 -12.30 -23.49
N PHE A 92 -1.76 -12.88 -22.95
CA PHE A 92 -3.03 -12.17 -22.71
C PHE A 92 -2.94 -11.17 -21.56
N LEU A 93 -1.92 -11.30 -20.72
CA LEU A 93 -1.66 -10.42 -19.59
C LEU A 93 -0.20 -9.97 -19.60
N GLU A 94 0.01 -8.67 -19.76
CA GLU A 94 1.32 -8.05 -19.71
C GLU A 94 1.80 -7.88 -18.25
N GLY A 95 3.11 -8.03 -18.02
CA GLY A 95 3.73 -7.84 -16.71
C GLY A 95 4.20 -9.12 -16.00
N GLY A 96 4.09 -10.29 -16.65
CA GLY A 96 4.71 -11.53 -16.19
C GLY A 96 4.25 -11.98 -14.80
N ALA A 97 5.18 -12.53 -14.01
CA ALA A 97 4.89 -13.05 -12.66
C ALA A 97 4.27 -12.00 -11.71
N SER A 98 4.59 -10.72 -11.90
CA SER A 98 4.06 -9.62 -11.07
C SER A 98 2.60 -9.27 -11.39
N ALA A 99 2.13 -9.58 -12.60
CA ALA A 99 0.75 -9.35 -13.00
C ALA A 99 -0.20 -10.42 -12.41
N ILE A 100 0.32 -11.63 -12.18
CA ILE A 100 -0.42 -12.75 -11.59
C ILE A 100 -0.23 -12.87 -10.07
N SER A 101 0.43 -11.90 -9.44
CA SER A 101 0.64 -11.87 -7.99
C SER A 101 -0.11 -10.71 -7.35
N ASP A 102 -0.70 -10.98 -6.20
CA ASP A 102 -1.38 -9.99 -5.39
C ASP A 102 -0.38 -9.03 -4.69
N PRO A 103 -0.87 -7.91 -4.12
CA PRO A 103 -0.01 -6.91 -3.48
C PRO A 103 0.68 -7.38 -2.18
N TRP A 104 0.33 -8.56 -1.68
CA TRP A 104 1.00 -9.20 -0.55
C TRP A 104 1.99 -10.30 -1.00
N GLY A 105 2.12 -10.51 -2.31
CA GLY A 105 3.09 -11.42 -2.93
C GLY A 105 2.58 -12.85 -3.16
N ALA A 106 1.31 -13.14 -2.90
CA ALA A 106 0.73 -14.45 -3.18
C ALA A 106 0.19 -14.51 -4.62
N PRO A 107 0.38 -15.62 -5.35
CA PRO A 107 -0.16 -15.76 -6.69
C PRO A 107 -1.70 -15.84 -6.64
N PHE A 108 -2.36 -15.26 -7.65
CA PHE A 108 -3.80 -15.46 -7.83
C PHE A 108 -4.10 -16.93 -8.13
N THR A 109 -5.27 -17.40 -7.71
CA THR A 109 -5.77 -18.72 -8.08
C THR A 109 -7.04 -18.57 -8.89
N LEU A 110 -7.17 -19.36 -9.95
CA LEU A 110 -8.35 -19.39 -10.81
C LEU A 110 -9.15 -20.64 -10.44
N ALA A 111 -10.45 -20.50 -10.28
CA ALA A 111 -11.36 -21.64 -10.22
C ALA A 111 -12.53 -21.39 -11.15
N GLU A 112 -12.95 -22.44 -11.83
CA GLU A 112 -14.22 -22.43 -12.54
C GLU A 112 -15.35 -22.62 -11.53
N GLU A 113 -16.31 -21.70 -11.53
CA GLU A 113 -17.53 -21.82 -10.74
C GLU A 113 -18.72 -21.84 -11.69
N GLN A 114 -19.61 -22.81 -11.45
CA GLN A 114 -20.87 -22.91 -12.17
C GLN A 114 -21.94 -22.11 -11.45
N ASP A 115 -22.60 -21.22 -12.17
CA ASP A 115 -23.72 -20.47 -11.63
C ASP A 115 -24.98 -21.32 -11.51
N SER A 116 -25.95 -20.87 -10.72
CA SER A 116 -27.26 -21.50 -10.58
C SER A 116 -28.02 -21.63 -11.91
N THR A 117 -27.60 -20.90 -12.95
CA THR A 117 -28.13 -20.95 -14.32
C THR A 117 -27.38 -21.95 -15.21
N GLY A 118 -26.35 -22.63 -14.70
CA GLY A 118 -25.54 -23.61 -15.43
C GLY A 118 -24.37 -23.03 -16.24
N SER A 119 -24.23 -21.70 -16.31
CA SER A 119 -23.11 -21.04 -16.99
C SER A 119 -21.82 -21.14 -16.19
N ILE A 120 -20.72 -21.52 -16.85
CA ILE A 120 -19.37 -21.58 -16.26
C ILE A 120 -18.73 -20.20 -16.32
N ARG A 121 -18.28 -19.68 -15.19
CA ARG A 121 -17.49 -18.45 -15.09
C ARG A 121 -16.19 -18.70 -14.33
N VAL A 122 -15.14 -17.97 -14.70
CA VAL A 122 -13.88 -17.97 -13.93
C VAL A 122 -14.01 -17.05 -12.73
N ARG A 123 -13.67 -17.59 -11.56
CA ARG A 123 -13.51 -16.85 -10.31
C ARG A 123 -12.03 -16.77 -9.97
N ILE A 124 -11.57 -15.56 -9.67
CA ILE A 124 -10.19 -15.28 -9.27
C ILE A 124 -10.16 -15.13 -7.75
N TYR A 125 -9.17 -15.74 -7.08
CA TYR A 125 -8.95 -15.60 -5.65
C TYR A 125 -7.57 -15.05 -5.33
N SER A 126 -7.49 -14.19 -4.32
CA SER A 126 -6.25 -13.72 -3.68
C SER A 126 -6.21 -14.17 -2.22
N SER A 127 -5.08 -14.74 -1.79
CA SER A 127 -4.86 -15.25 -0.43
C SER A 127 -4.04 -14.31 0.46
N GLY A 128 -3.52 -13.20 -0.07
CA GLY A 128 -2.53 -12.35 0.58
C GLY A 128 -3.00 -11.54 1.79
N SER A 129 -4.29 -11.25 1.94
CA SER A 129 -4.79 -10.37 3.01
C SER A 129 -5.11 -11.05 4.35
N GLY A 130 -4.80 -12.36 4.48
CA GLY A 130 -5.20 -13.20 5.62
C GLY A 130 -6.64 -13.73 5.53
N ASN A 131 -7.49 -13.11 4.70
CA ASN A 131 -8.78 -13.63 4.30
C ASN A 131 -8.82 -13.75 2.76
N GLN A 132 -9.36 -14.85 2.24
CA GLN A 132 -9.46 -15.04 0.78
C GLN A 132 -10.38 -13.99 0.18
N MET A 133 -9.85 -13.20 -0.76
CA MET A 133 -10.61 -12.23 -1.55
C MET A 133 -10.99 -12.90 -2.87
N ALA A 134 -12.26 -12.83 -3.26
CA ALA A 134 -12.77 -13.45 -4.49
C ALA A 134 -13.31 -12.38 -5.44
N TRP A 135 -13.12 -12.60 -6.75
CA TRP A 135 -13.65 -11.77 -7.81
C TRP A 135 -14.32 -12.63 -8.89
N PRO A 136 -15.49 -12.23 -9.42
CA PRO A 136 -16.29 -11.05 -9.05
C PRO A 136 -16.98 -11.22 -7.69
N LEU A 137 -17.23 -10.09 -7.01
CA LEU A 137 -17.97 -10.03 -5.74
C LEU A 137 -19.41 -10.54 -5.94
N ARG A 138 -19.95 -11.27 -4.96
CA ARG A 138 -21.34 -11.78 -4.97
C ARG A 138 -22.36 -10.69 -4.72
#